data_AF-A0A2E6YRD9-F1
#
_entry.id   AF-A0A2E6YRD9-F1
#
_cell.length_a   1.000
_cell.length_b   1.000
_cell.length_c   1.000
_cell.angle_alpha   90.00
_cell.angle_beta   90.00
_cell.angle_gamma   90.00
#
_symmetry.space_group_name_H-M   'P 1'
#
loop_
_entity.id
_entity.type
_entity.pdbx_description
1 polymer ?
#
loop_
_entity_poly.entity_id
_entity_poly.type
_entity_poly.pdbx_seq_one_letter_code
_entity_poly.pdbx_strand_id
1 'polypeptide(L)' 'MGKKFMTFRHWKTGETKTIEFREANVPSNPSSDRLVVWNETEQKLEDVIQSTIVEIREE' A
#
# COMPACT_ATOMS: atom_id res chain seq x y z
N MET A 1 -6.66 7.94 15.63
CA MET A 1 -5.84 6.99 14.85
C MET A 1 -4.79 7.82 14.14
N GLY A 2 -3.51 7.46 14.30
CA GLY A 2 -2.42 8.11 13.57
C GLY A 2 -2.55 7.88 12.07
N LYS A 3 -1.94 8.75 11.27
CA LYS A 3 -1.87 8.59 9.81
C LYS A 3 -0.87 7.49 9.49
N LYS A 4 -1.20 6.57 8.56
CA LYS A 4 -0.26 5.55 8.10
C LYS A 4 0.25 5.91 6.71
N PHE A 5 1.55 5.76 6.52
CA PHE A 5 2.20 5.98 5.23
C PHE A 5 2.94 4.71 4.80
N MET A 6 2.85 4.41 3.51
CA MET A 6 3.58 3.30 2.90
C MET A 6 4.41 3.84 1.74
N THR A 7 5.69 3.49 1.77
CA THR A 7 6.62 3.72 0.67
C THR A 7 6.93 2.40 -0.02
N PHE A 8 6.74 2.34 -1.33
CA PHE A 8 6.95 1.11 -2.12
C PHE A 8 7.51 1.43 -3.50
N ARG A 9 8.20 0.46 -4.10
CA ARG A 9 8.64 0.52 -5.50
C ARG A 9 7.52 0.00 -6.40
N HIS A 10 7.05 0.82 -7.33
CA HIS A 10 6.00 0.43 -8.26
C HIS A 10 6.51 -0.65 -9.22
N TRP A 11 5.85 -1.81 -9.24
CA TRP A 11 6.36 -3.00 -9.92
C TRP A 11 6.51 -2.83 -11.44
N LYS A 12 5.68 -1.98 -12.06
CA LYS A 12 5.70 -1.77 -13.52
C LYS A 12 6.67 -0.66 -13.96
N THR A 13 6.79 0.42 -13.16
CA THR A 13 7.61 1.60 -13.54
C THR A 13 8.96 1.65 -12.83
N GLY A 14 9.13 0.90 -11.74
CA GLY A 14 10.34 0.92 -10.90
C GLY A 14 10.46 2.16 -10.01
N GLU A 15 9.52 3.09 -10.09
CA GLU A 15 9.54 4.34 -9.31
C GLU A 15 9.17 4.10 -7.85
N THR A 16 9.83 4.81 -6.94
CA THR A 16 9.45 4.82 -5.52
C THR A 16 8.29 5.78 -5.32
N LYS A 17 7.19 5.29 -4.74
CA LYS A 17 6.01 6.08 -4.39
C LYS A 17 5.75 6.01 -2.89
N THR A 18 5.19 7.08 -2.36
CA THR A 18 4.72 7.16 -0.97
C THR A 18 3.26 7.57 -0.97
N ILE A 19 2.42 6.83 -0.26
CA ILE A 19 0.98 7.11 -0.14
C ILE A 19 0.57 7.13 1.33
N GLU A 20 -0.39 8.00 1.66
CA GLU A 20 -1.18 7.86 2.88
C GLU A 20 -2.21 6.74 2.64
N PHE A 21 -2.29 5.79 3.56
CA PHE A 21 -3.18 4.65 3.39
C PHE A 21 -3.90 4.24 4.68
N ARG A 22 -4.99 3.52 4.50
CA ARG A 22 -5.61 2.71 5.56
C ARG A 22 -5.78 1.28 5.07
N GLU A 23 -5.86 0.36 6.02
CA GLU A 23 -6.23 -1.03 5.74
C GLU A 23 -7.60 -1.05 5.06
N ALA A 24 -7.65 -1.64 3.86
CA ALA A 24 -8.91 -1.86 3.18
C ALA A 24 -9.55 -3.12 3.77
N ASN A 25 -10.81 -3.02 4.21
CA ASN A 25 -11.57 -4.17 4.68
C ASN A 25 -12.11 -4.98 3.49
N VAL A 26 -11.20 -5.49 2.68
CA VAL A 26 -11.47 -6.30 1.49
C VAL A 26 -10.87 -7.68 1.69
N PRO A 27 -11.49 -8.75 1.16
CA PRO A 27 -10.92 -10.08 1.24
C PRO A 27 -9.55 -10.11 0.55
N SER A 28 -8.48 -10.22 1.33
CA SER A 28 -7.15 -10.49 0.79
C SER A 28 -7.00 -11.99 0.62
N ASN A 29 -6.39 -12.42 -0.49
CA ASN A 29 -5.99 -13.81 -0.63
C ASN A 29 -4.71 -14.03 0.19
N PRO A 30 -4.72 -14.84 1.27
CA PRO A 30 -3.55 -15.05 2.10
C PRO A 30 -2.42 -15.80 1.36
N SER A 31 -2.71 -16.41 0.22
CA SER A 31 -1.73 -17.09 -0.63
C SER A 31 -1.07 -16.15 -1.66
N SER A 32 -1.40 -14.85 -1.64
CA SER A 32 -0.90 -13.87 -2.58
C SER A 32 0.03 -12.89 -1.88
N ASP A 33 1.17 -12.57 -2.50
CA ASP A 33 2.10 -11.51 -2.05
C ASP A 33 1.53 -10.09 -2.29
N ARG A 34 0.21 -9.93 -2.34
CA ARG A 34 -0.46 -8.68 -2.69
C ARG A 34 -1.26 -8.19 -1.52
N LEU A 35 -1.09 -6.90 -1.22
CA LEU A 35 -1.82 -6.16 -0.21
C LEU A 35 -2.74 -5.17 -0.92
N VAL A 36 -4.03 -5.19 -0.57
CA VAL A 36 -4.95 -4.16 -1.02
C VAL A 36 -5.08 -3.11 0.08
N VAL A 37 -4.81 -1.86 -0.26
CA VAL A 37 -4.92 -0.72 0.66
C VAL A 37 -5.85 0.34 0.09
N TRP A 38 -6.46 1.13 0.95
CA TRP A 38 -7.15 2.33 0.51
C TRP A 38 -6.17 3.50 0.55
N ASN A 39 -5.84 4.04 -0.63
CA ASN A 39 -5.01 5.23 -0.78
C ASN A 39 -5.85 6.47 -0.48
N GLU A 40 -5.57 7.14 0.64
CA GLU A 40 -6.30 8.32 1.09
C GLU A 40 -5.98 9.56 0.24
N THR A 41 -4.79 9.61 -0.39
CA THR A 41 -4.41 10.73 -1.27
C THR A 41 -5.19 10.72 -2.58
N GLU A 42 -5.30 9.56 -3.22
CA GLU A 42 -5.96 9.41 -4.53
C GLU A 42 -7.41 8.91 -4.43
N GLN A 43 -7.91 8.63 -3.21
CA GLN A 43 -9.26 8.16 -2.92
C GLN A 43 -9.66 6.91 -3.74
N LYS A 44 -8.77 5.91 -3.76
CA LYS A 44 -8.98 4.63 -4.46
C LYS A 44 -8.32 3.46 -3.76
N LEU A 45 -8.74 2.24 -4.13
CA LEU A 45 -8.05 1.01 -3.76
C LEU A 45 -6.78 0.84 -4.60
N GLU A 46 -5.69 0.49 -3.94
CA GLU A 46 -4.40 0.18 -4.55
C GLU A 46 -4.02 -1.27 -4.24
N ASP A 47 -3.54 -1.98 -5.26
CA ASP A 47 -2.95 -3.33 -5.14
C ASP A 47 -1.42 -3.18 -5.12
N VAL A 48 -0.82 -3.47 -3.98
CA VAL A 48 0.60 -3.31 -3.72
C VAL A 48 1.23 -4.67 -3.46
N ILE A 49 2.31 -4.97 -4.18
CA ILE A 49 3.08 -6.20 -3.97
C ILE A 49 3.89 -6.02 -2.68
N GLN A 50 3.70 -6.91 -1.70
CA GLN A 50 4.34 -6.84 -0.39
C GLN A 50 5.88 -6.80 -0.49
N SER A 51 6.45 -7.57 -1.41
CA SER A 51 7.90 -7.61 -1.64
C SER A 51 8.48 -6.32 -2.22
N THR A 52 7.65 -5.38 -2.70
CA THR A 52 8.10 -4.07 -3.17
C THR A 52 7.91 -2.95 -2.16
N ILE A 53 7.30 -3.25 -1.00
CA ILE A 53 7.18 -2.32 0.12
C ILE A 53 8.57 -2.11 0.71
N VAL A 54 8.98 -0.84 0.79
CA VAL A 54 10.28 -0.42 1.30
C VAL A 54 10.16 -0.02 2.77
N GLU A 55 9.08 0.66 3.14
CA GLU A 55 8.87 1.17 4.49
C GLU A 55 7.38 1.38 4.79
N ILE A 56 6.97 1.16 6.04
CA ILE A 56 5.67 1.56 6.60
C ILE A 56 5.94 2.35 7.88
N ARG A 57 5.30 3.52 8.01
CA ARG A 57 5.41 4.36 9.20
C ARG A 57 4.05 4.89 9.65
N GLU A 58 3.92 5.16 10.95
CA GLU A 58 2.73 5.73 11.58
C GLU A 58 3.10 7.08 12.23
N GLU A 59 2.30 8.11 11.96
CA GLU A 59 2.45 9.47 12.50
C GLU A 59 1.25 9.88 13.37
#